data_AF-A0A382A8C3-F1
#
_entry.id   AF-A0A382A8C3-F1
#
_cell.length_a   1.000
_cell.length_b   1.000
_cell.length_c   1.000
_cell.angle_alpha   90.00
_cell.angle_beta   90.00
_cell.angle_gamma   90.00
#
_symmetry.space_group_name_H-M   'P 1'
#
loop_
_entity.id
_entity.type
_entity.pdbx_description
1 polymer ?
#
loop_
_entity_poly.entity_id
_entity_poly.type
_entity_poly.pdbx_seq_one_letter_code
_entity_poly.pdbx_strand_id
1 'polypeptide(L)' 'MLQNVRSIAPLLLGIALLMLGNGSLPTVLALRLTTAGEPVWLTGFIMSQYYTGFVLGTVFGHKLIFSVGHIRA' A
#
# COMPACT_ATOMS: atom_id res chain seq x y z
N MET A 1 28.22 10.61 -6.15
CA MET A 1 27.28 9.88 -5.25
C MET A 1 26.15 10.77 -4.73
N LEU A 2 26.41 11.97 -4.18
CA LEU A 2 25.37 12.91 -3.71
C LEU A 2 24.32 13.31 -4.79
N GLN A 3 24.75 13.45 -6.04
CA GLN A 3 23.86 13.74 -7.18
C GLN A 3 22.79 12.65 -7.37
N ASN A 4 23.18 11.37 -7.24
CA ASN A 4 22.29 10.23 -7.46
C ASN A 4 21.23 10.15 -6.36
N VAL A 5 21.63 10.40 -5.10
CA VAL A 5 20.71 10.48 -3.95
C VAL A 5 19.66 11.57 -4.18
N ARG A 6 20.06 12.72 -4.71
CA ARG A 6 19.15 13.84 -4.99
C ARG A 6 18.12 13.53 -6.08
N SER A 7 18.44 12.65 -7.03
CA SER A 7 17.52 12.22 -8.11
C SER A 7 16.46 11.21 -7.65
N ILE A 8 16.83 10.30 -6.74
CA ILE A 8 15.91 9.30 -6.16
C ILE A 8 15.16 9.81 -4.92
N ALA A 9 15.64 10.89 -4.28
CA ALA A 9 15.02 11.47 -3.09
C ALA A 9 13.50 11.70 -3.22
N PRO A 10 12.95 12.25 -4.32
CA PRO A 10 11.50 12.43 -4.46
C PRO A 10 10.74 11.11 -4.50
N LEU A 11 11.31 10.06 -5.11
CA LEU A 11 10.71 8.73 -5.18
C LEU A 11 10.67 8.09 -3.79
N LEU A 12 11.79 8.15 -3.06
CA LEU A 12 11.89 7.65 -1.69
C LEU A 12 10.95 8.40 -0.75
N LEU A 13 10.86 9.73 -0.86
CA LEU A 13 9.95 10.55 -0.07
C LEU A 13 8.49 10.18 -0.38
N GLY A 14 8.13 10.01 -1.65
CA GLY A 14 6.80 9.55 -2.06
C GLY A 14 6.45 8.18 -1.48
N ILE A 15 7.37 7.21 -1.55
CA ILE A 15 7.18 5.88 -0.96
C ILE A 15 7.11 5.96 0.57
N ALA A 16 7.91 6.81 1.22
CA ALA A 16 7.87 7.00 2.66
C ALA A 16 6.50 7.53 3.12
N LEU A 17 5.96 8.54 2.43
CA LEU A 17 4.62 9.07 2.70
C LEU A 17 3.53 8.01 2.46
N LEU A 18 3.64 7.25 1.37
CA LEU A 18 2.72 6.16 1.06
C LEU A 18 2.73 5.08 2.16
N MET A 19 3.91 4.67 2.60
CA MET A 19 4.08 3.66 3.65
C MET A 19 3.61 4.14 5.02
N LEU A 20 3.74 5.43 5.33
CA LEU A 20 3.25 6.02 6.58
C LEU A 20 1.72 5.90 6.68
N GLY A 21 1.01 6.22 5.60
CA GLY A 21 -0.44 6.02 5.51
C GLY A 21 -0.82 4.53 5.48
N ASN A 22 -0.14 3.74 4.66
CA ASN A 22 -0.45 2.33 4.50
C ASN A 22 -0.24 1.53 5.79
N GLY A 23 0.86 1.73 6.53
CA GLY A 23 1.15 0.97 7.74
C GLY A 23 0.20 1.25 8.90
N SER A 24 -0.39 2.45 8.96
CA SER A 24 -1.35 2.81 10.02
C SER A 24 -2.78 2.37 9.71
N LEU A 25 -3.13 2.18 8.43
CA LEU A 25 -4.48 1.88 7.97
C LEU A 25 -5.07 0.57 8.57
N PRO A 26 -4.38 -0.59 8.56
CA PRO A 26 -4.90 -1.82 9.13
C PRO A 26 -5.20 -1.70 10.62
N THR A 27 -4.34 -1.01 11.37
CA THR A 27 -4.48 -0.80 12.81
C THR A 27 -5.70 0.06 13.12
N VAL A 28 -5.86 1.19 12.43
CA VAL A 28 -7.02 2.08 12.61
C VAL A 28 -8.32 1.37 12.22
N LEU A 29 -8.30 0.59 11.14
CA LEU A 29 -9.46 -0.17 10.67
C LEU A 29 -9.88 -1.25 11.67
N ALA A 30 -8.93 -2.04 12.18
CA ALA A 30 -9.17 -3.07 13.19
C ALA A 30 -9.77 -2.47 14.46
N LEU A 31 -9.18 -1.37 14.96
CA LEU A 31 -9.68 -0.67 16.13
C LEU A 31 -11.11 -0.16 15.90
N ARG A 32 -11.38 0.47 14.75
CA ARG A 32 -12.72 0.98 14.42
C ARG A 32 -13.78 -0.11 14.39
N LEU A 33 -13.51 -1.23 13.71
CA LEU A 33 -14.43 -2.37 13.64
C LEU A 33 -14.67 -2.99 15.02
N THR A 34 -13.63 -3.09 15.85
CA THR A 34 -13.73 -3.60 17.22
C THR A 34 -14.56 -2.66 18.10
N THR A 35 -14.36 -1.35 18.01
CA THR A 35 -15.14 -0.36 18.78
C THR A 35 -16.59 -0.24 18.31
N ALA A 36 -16.87 -0.54 17.05
CA ALA A 36 -18.23 -0.60 16.52
C ALA A 36 -18.99 -1.87 16.94
N GLY A 37 -18.32 -2.83 17.60
CA GLY A 37 -18.93 -4.10 17.99
C GLY A 37 -19.17 -5.06 16.83
N GLU A 38 -18.48 -4.87 15.71
CA GLU A 38 -18.64 -5.73 14.54
C GLU A 38 -18.14 -7.16 14.84
N PRO A 39 -18.80 -8.18 14.29
CA PRO A 39 -18.45 -9.56 14.57
C PRO A 39 -17.06 -9.90 14.03
N VAL A 40 -16.31 -10.71 14.78
CA VAL A 40 -14.90 -11.05 14.49
C VAL A 40 -14.71 -11.65 13.10
N TRP A 41 -15.66 -12.47 12.63
CA TRP A 41 -15.58 -13.08 11.30
C TRP A 41 -15.66 -12.03 10.18
N LEU A 42 -16.44 -10.97 10.35
CA LEU A 42 -16.56 -9.88 9.39
C LEU A 42 -15.30 -9.02 9.37
N THR A 43 -14.74 -8.72 10.56
CA THR A 43 -13.45 -8.02 10.67
C THR A 43 -12.33 -8.81 9.99
N GLY A 44 -12.25 -10.13 10.21
CA GLY A 44 -11.29 -11.00 9.54
C GLY A 44 -11.47 -11.02 8.03
N PHE A 45 -12.71 -11.06 7.56
CA PHE A 45 -13.02 -10.95 6.13
C PHE A 45 -12.52 -9.63 5.57
N ILE A 46 -12.93 -8.48 6.13
CA ILE A 46 -12.50 -7.13 5.70
C ILE A 46 -10.97 -7.00 5.65
N MET A 47 -10.28 -7.45 6.70
CA MET A 47 -8.83 -7.38 6.78
C MET A 47 -8.15 -8.27 5.74
N SER A 48 -8.74 -9.42 5.38
CA SER A 48 -8.21 -10.31 4.35
C SER A 48 -8.23 -9.69 2.96
N GLN A 49 -9.22 -8.82 2.65
CA GLN A 49 -9.28 -8.13 1.36
C GLN A 49 -8.06 -7.25 1.09
N TYR A 50 -7.40 -6.72 2.12
CA TYR A 50 -6.14 -6.00 1.97
C TYR A 50 -5.08 -6.89 1.30
N TYR A 51 -4.93 -8.12 1.80
CA TYR A 51 -3.96 -9.09 1.26
C TYR A 51 -4.39 -9.63 -0.09
N THR A 52 -5.69 -9.84 -0.31
CA THR A 52 -6.21 -10.19 -1.64
C THR A 52 -5.83 -9.11 -2.66
N GLY A 53 -6.07 -7.84 -2.33
CA GLY A 53 -5.67 -6.70 -3.16
C GLY A 53 -4.15 -6.64 -3.37
N PHE A 54 -3.35 -6.94 -2.34
CA PHE A 54 -1.90 -7.00 -2.45
C PHE A 54 -1.42 -8.06 -3.44
N VAL A 55 -1.95 -9.29 -3.35
CA VAL A 55 -1.63 -10.38 -4.28
C VAL A 55 -2.05 -10.04 -5.71
N LEU A 56 -3.26 -9.50 -5.89
CA LEU A 56 -3.70 -9.05 -7.21
C LEU A 56 -2.80 -7.91 -7.72
N GLY A 57 -2.44 -6.97 -6.86
CA GLY A 57 -1.56 -5.85 -7.19
C GLY A 57 -0.16 -6.29 -7.61
N THR A 58 0.44 -7.28 -6.96
CA THR A 58 1.77 -7.79 -7.37
C THR A 58 1.71 -8.55 -8.69
N VAL A 59 0.64 -9.30 -8.95
CA VAL A 59 0.46 -10.05 -10.20
C VAL A 59 0.17 -9.13 -11.38
N PHE A 60 -0.75 -8.17 -11.22
CA PHE A 60 -1.17 -7.28 -12.32
C PHE A 60 -0.34 -6.01 -12.42
N GLY A 61 0.36 -5.61 -11.36
CA GLY A 61 1.15 -4.39 -11.30
C GLY A 61 2.23 -4.33 -12.37
N HIS A 62 2.88 -5.47 -12.66
CA HIS A 62 3.90 -5.53 -13.71
C HIS A 62 3.31 -5.15 -15.08
N LYS A 63 2.14 -5.70 -15.44
CA LYS A 63 1.45 -5.34 -16.69
C LYS A 63 1.07 -3.86 -16.75
N LEU A 64 0.58 -3.32 -15.63
CA LEU A 64 0.20 -1.91 -15.54
C LEU A 64 1.40 -0.99 -15.75
N ILE A 65 2.53 -1.27 -15.10
CA ILE A 65 3.77 -0.49 -15.23
C ILE A 65 4.27 -0.49 -16.69
N PHE A 66 4.23 -1.65 -17.36
CA PHE A 66 4.63 -1.75 -18.77
C PHE A 66 3.69 -0.99 -19.72
N SER A 67 2.39 -0.95 -19.41
CA SER A 67 1.41 -0.25 -20.24
C SER A 67 1.57 1.28 -20.24
N VAL A 68 2.05 1.86 -19.13
CA VAL A 68 2.22 3.32 -18.99
C VAL A 68 3.60 3.77 -19.48
N GLY A 69 4.54 2.83 -19.63
CA GLY A 69 5.95 3.11 -19.89
C GLY A 69 6.67 3.52 -18.60
N HIS A 70 7.99 3.28 -18.54
CA HIS A 70 8.80 3.75 -17.42
C HIS A 70 8.70 5.27 -17.33
N ILE A 71 7.90 5.79 -16.39
CA ILE A 71 7.71 7.22 -16.12
C ILE A 71 9.06 7.93 -15.86
N ARG A 72 10.16 7.18 -15.68
CA ARG A 72 11.50 7.63 -15.35
C ARG A 72 12.64 6.87 -16.07
N ALA A 73 12.42 6.35 -17.29
CA ALA A 73 13.54 5.96 -18.17
C ALA A 73 14.05 7.18 -18.95
#